data_AF-A0AA35W5B3-F1
#
_entry.id   AF-A0AA35W5B3-F1
#
_cell.length_a   1.000
_cell.length_b   1.000
_cell.length_c   1.000
_cell.angle_alpha   90.00
_cell.angle_beta   90.00
_cell.angle_gamma   90.00
#
_symmetry.space_group_name_H-M   'P 1'
#
loop_
_entity.id
_entity.type
_entity.pdbx_description
1 polymer ?
#
loop_
_entity_poly.entity_id
_entity_poly.type
_entity_poly.pdbx_seq_one_letter_code
_entity_poly.pdbx_strand_id
1 'polypeptide(L)'
;MVKFIDTPQFQRLRYIKQLGGCYYVFPGASHNRFEHSIGVGYLAGELAETLQRKQRELDITDADVLCVKLAGLCHDLGHGPFSHLFDGKFIPKVFPESKWKHEDASVRMLRHLIKENDLMKVMEKDYRLDENDVIFIEELIVGPAKNADETPTTPTRHDWEYKGRPESKSFLYEIIANKGTGIDVDKWDYFARDCHHLGIPNSFDLRRYMTFVRVIEVDGRLQICTRDKEVTNIYEMFHTRSMLHRRAYQHKTSNIIEEMITEALVAANDHLLIPGKDGEYVDVFILV
;
A
#
# COMPACT_ATOMS: atom_id res chain seq x y z
N MET A 1 -12.61 4.67 -9.52
CA MET A 1 -12.49 4.48 -8.05
C MET A 1 -13.77 3.97 -7.40
N VAL A 2 -14.92 4.66 -7.49
CA VAL A 2 -16.17 4.24 -6.79
C VAL A 2 -16.56 2.78 -7.07
N LYS A 3 -16.52 2.35 -8.34
CA LYS A 3 -16.79 0.94 -8.73
C LYS A 3 -15.87 -0.10 -8.06
N PHE A 4 -14.65 0.28 -7.65
CA PHE A 4 -13.76 -0.59 -6.87
C PHE A 4 -14.09 -0.53 -5.38
N ILE A 5 -14.43 0.66 -4.88
CA ILE A 5 -14.80 0.88 -3.47
C ILE A 5 -16.05 0.08 -3.11
N ASP A 6 -17.06 0.09 -3.98
CA ASP A 6 -18.35 -0.56 -3.75
C ASP A 6 -18.33 -2.06 -4.12
N THR A 7 -17.28 -2.76 -3.72
CA THR A 7 -17.12 -4.21 -3.88
C THR A 7 -16.93 -4.89 -2.52
N PRO A 8 -17.36 -6.15 -2.32
CA PRO A 8 -17.10 -6.88 -1.09
C PRO A 8 -15.61 -6.92 -0.71
N GLN A 9 -14.74 -7.08 -1.71
CA GLN A 9 -13.29 -7.19 -1.54
C GLN A 9 -12.67 -5.92 -0.94
N PHE A 10 -13.17 -4.75 -1.31
CA PHE A 10 -12.74 -3.46 -0.77
C PHE A 10 -13.47 -3.10 0.54
N GLN A 11 -14.79 -3.31 0.59
CA GLN A 11 -15.61 -3.03 1.79
C GLN A 11 -15.15 -3.85 3.00
N ARG A 12 -14.51 -5.02 2.79
CA ARG A 12 -13.94 -5.80 3.89
C ARG A 12 -12.95 -5.01 4.75
N LEU A 13 -12.24 -4.02 4.17
CA LEU A 13 -11.25 -3.22 4.87
C LEU A 13 -11.87 -2.39 6.01
N ARG A 14 -13.20 -2.22 6.05
CA ARG A 14 -13.92 -1.59 7.17
C ARG A 14 -13.82 -2.40 8.46
N TYR A 15 -13.51 -3.68 8.36
CA TYR A 15 -13.45 -4.61 9.47
C TYR A 15 -12.02 -4.92 9.92
N ILE A 16 -11.01 -4.27 9.32
CA ILE A 16 -9.60 -4.47 9.66
C ILE A 16 -9.03 -3.19 10.26
N LYS A 17 -8.76 -3.22 11.57
CA LYS A 17 -8.16 -2.10 12.31
C LYS A 17 -6.80 -1.73 11.74
N GLN A 18 -6.57 -0.45 11.49
CA GLN A 18 -5.30 0.07 10.96
C GLN A 18 -4.14 -0.33 11.88
N LEU A 19 -4.31 -0.08 13.18
CA LEU A 19 -3.26 -0.25 14.18
C LEU A 19 -3.41 -1.50 15.05
N GLY A 20 -4.20 -2.49 14.59
CA GLY A 20 -4.31 -3.80 15.24
C GLY A 20 -4.59 -3.70 16.75
N GLY A 21 -3.65 -4.21 17.56
CA GLY A 21 -3.78 -4.22 19.03
C GLY A 21 -3.63 -2.84 19.69
N CYS A 22 -3.17 -1.81 18.96
CA CYS A 22 -3.06 -0.46 19.51
C CYS A 22 -4.40 0.10 19.96
N TYR A 23 -5.51 -0.30 19.35
CA TYR A 23 -6.86 0.13 19.75
C TYR A 23 -7.17 -0.16 21.23
N TYR A 24 -6.61 -1.23 21.79
CA TYR A 24 -6.80 -1.61 23.20
C TYR A 24 -5.98 -0.77 24.19
N VAL A 25 -5.07 0.07 23.69
CA VAL A 25 -4.25 0.99 24.50
C VAL A 25 -4.60 2.44 24.20
N PHE A 26 -4.82 2.75 22.92
CA PHE A 26 -5.18 4.05 22.41
C PHE A 26 -6.64 3.99 21.93
N PRO A 27 -7.62 4.37 22.76
CA PRO A 27 -9.03 4.22 22.42
C PRO A 27 -9.46 5.06 21.20
N GLY A 28 -8.69 6.10 20.85
CA GLY A 28 -8.88 6.88 19.63
C GLY A 28 -8.47 6.16 18.33
N ALA A 29 -7.63 5.12 18.41
CA ALA A 29 -7.16 4.32 17.26
C ALA A 29 -8.23 3.32 16.76
N SER A 30 -9.44 3.81 16.55
CA SER A 30 -10.62 3.01 16.15
C SER A 30 -10.73 2.81 14.63
N HIS A 31 -9.91 3.55 13.86
CA HIS A 31 -9.90 3.56 12.41
C HIS A 31 -9.41 2.25 11.79
N ASN A 32 -9.84 2.03 10.56
CA ASN A 32 -9.63 0.83 9.78
C ASN A 32 -8.87 1.14 8.48
N ARG A 33 -8.39 0.08 7.83
CA ARG A 33 -7.67 0.15 6.55
C ARG A 33 -8.50 0.82 5.45
N PHE A 34 -9.83 0.74 5.51
CA PHE A 34 -10.73 1.29 4.49
C PHE A 34 -10.51 2.79 4.23
N GLU A 35 -10.64 3.62 5.28
CA GLU A 35 -10.50 5.08 5.15
C GLU A 35 -9.06 5.50 4.86
N HIS A 36 -8.08 4.70 5.29
CA HIS A 36 -6.68 4.87 4.94
C HIS A 36 -6.44 4.62 3.44
N SER A 37 -6.90 3.49 2.90
CA SER A 37 -6.81 3.18 1.46
C SER A 37 -7.46 4.25 0.58
N ILE A 38 -8.61 4.81 0.99
CA ILE A 38 -9.23 5.95 0.30
C ILE A 38 -8.30 7.18 0.31
N GLY A 39 -7.70 7.47 1.47
CA GLY A 39 -6.77 8.59 1.63
C GLY A 39 -5.50 8.43 0.79
N VAL A 40 -4.91 7.23 0.74
CA VAL A 40 -3.76 6.93 -0.11
C VAL A 40 -4.11 7.06 -1.59
N GLY A 41 -5.27 6.53 -2.02
CA GLY A 41 -5.75 6.73 -3.39
C GLY A 41 -5.94 8.21 -3.76
N TYR A 42 -6.42 9.03 -2.83
CA TYR A 42 -6.53 10.48 -3.00
C TYR A 42 -5.15 11.14 -3.14
N LEU A 43 -4.23 10.88 -2.21
CA LEU A 43 -2.89 11.49 -2.21
C LEU A 43 -2.04 11.05 -3.42
N ALA A 44 -2.17 9.79 -3.84
CA ALA A 44 -1.57 9.28 -5.06
C ALA A 44 -2.02 10.08 -6.29
N GLY A 45 -3.32 10.34 -6.38
CA GLY A 45 -3.91 11.19 -7.40
C GLY A 45 -3.40 12.62 -7.36
N GLU A 46 -3.41 13.25 -6.19
CA GLU A 46 -2.93 14.63 -6.00
C GLU A 46 -1.46 14.78 -6.42
N LEU A 47 -0.61 13.82 -6.08
CA LEU A 47 0.80 13.83 -6.47
C LEU A 47 0.96 13.69 -7.98
N ALA A 48 0.33 12.68 -8.59
CA ALA A 48 0.42 12.42 -10.03
C ALA A 48 -0.10 13.62 -10.85
N GLU A 49 -1.26 14.18 -10.47
CA GLU A 49 -1.82 15.36 -11.14
C GLU A 49 -0.97 16.62 -10.91
N THR A 50 -0.35 16.77 -9.74
CA THR A 50 0.56 17.89 -9.47
C THR A 50 1.78 17.84 -10.37
N LEU A 51 2.38 16.66 -10.54
CA LEU A 51 3.49 16.46 -11.47
C LEU A 51 3.04 16.71 -12.92
N GLN A 52 1.89 16.16 -13.33
CA GLN A 52 1.30 16.35 -14.65
C GLN A 52 1.09 17.85 -14.98
N ARG A 53 0.55 18.63 -14.04
CA ARG A 53 0.32 20.07 -14.23
C ARG A 53 1.61 20.87 -14.29
N LYS A 54 2.60 20.53 -13.45
CA LYS A 54 3.86 21.28 -13.34
C LYS A 54 4.85 21.00 -14.46
N GLN A 55 4.77 19.82 -15.06
CA GLN A 55 5.77 19.31 -16.01
C GLN A 55 5.09 18.51 -17.13
N ARG A 56 4.54 19.25 -18.10
CA ARG A 56 3.86 18.67 -19.26
C ARG A 56 4.79 17.79 -20.10
N GLU A 57 6.10 18.06 -20.06
CA GLU A 57 7.14 17.28 -20.73
C GLU A 57 7.25 15.83 -20.23
N LEU A 58 6.67 15.49 -19.07
CA LEU A 58 6.68 14.13 -18.52
C LEU A 58 5.64 13.20 -19.17
N ASP A 59 4.73 13.74 -20.00
CA ASP A 59 3.68 12.99 -20.69
C ASP A 59 2.85 12.06 -19.78
N ILE A 60 2.54 12.55 -18.57
CA ILE A 60 1.65 11.85 -17.63
C ILE A 60 0.22 11.93 -18.17
N THR A 61 -0.35 10.80 -18.55
CA THR A 61 -1.70 10.71 -19.12
C THR A 61 -2.76 10.58 -18.02
N ASP A 62 -4.03 10.82 -18.36
CA ASP A 62 -5.14 10.59 -17.43
C ASP A 62 -5.27 9.10 -17.05
N ALA A 63 -4.87 8.19 -17.95
CA ALA A 63 -4.77 6.76 -17.66
C ALA A 63 -3.70 6.48 -16.60
N ASP A 64 -2.53 7.13 -16.66
CA ASP A 64 -1.49 7.00 -15.63
C ASP A 64 -1.98 7.49 -14.28
N VAL A 65 -2.63 8.65 -14.23
CA VAL A 65 -3.21 9.20 -13.00
C VAL A 65 -4.24 8.24 -12.41
N LEU A 66 -5.11 7.67 -13.25
CA LEU A 66 -6.11 6.71 -12.78
C LEU A 66 -5.48 5.41 -12.27
N CYS A 67 -4.45 4.88 -12.95
CA CYS A 67 -3.73 3.70 -12.48
C CYS A 67 -3.05 3.95 -11.13
N VAL A 68 -2.37 5.09 -10.97
CA VAL A 68 -1.74 5.49 -9.71
C VAL A 68 -2.78 5.63 -8.59
N LYS A 69 -3.94 6.24 -8.87
CA LYS A 69 -5.07 6.29 -7.91
C LYS A 69 -5.57 4.90 -7.52
N LEU A 70 -5.74 4.01 -8.49
CA LEU A 70 -6.21 2.64 -8.25
C LEU A 70 -5.18 1.83 -7.46
N ALA A 71 -3.89 1.99 -7.73
CA ALA A 71 -2.83 1.36 -6.96
C ALA A 71 -2.82 1.85 -5.51
N GLY A 72 -2.89 3.17 -5.28
CA GLY A 72 -2.99 3.71 -3.92
C GLY A 72 -4.25 3.26 -3.18
N LEU A 73 -5.38 3.18 -3.89
CA LEU A 73 -6.62 2.64 -3.35
C LEU A 73 -6.46 1.16 -2.97
N CYS A 74 -5.75 0.37 -3.77
CA CYS A 74 -5.72 -1.09 -3.63
C CYS A 74 -4.50 -1.66 -2.91
N HIS A 75 -3.51 -0.82 -2.53
CA HIS A 75 -2.23 -1.30 -1.98
C HIS A 75 -2.37 -2.13 -0.70
N ASP A 76 -3.44 -1.90 0.06
CA ASP A 76 -3.74 -2.54 1.35
C ASP A 76 -4.83 -3.62 1.26
N LEU A 77 -5.26 -3.97 0.05
CA LEU A 77 -6.25 -5.03 -0.17
C LEU A 77 -5.81 -6.41 0.32
N GLY A 78 -4.58 -6.63 0.76
CA GLY A 78 -4.09 -7.92 1.24
C GLY A 78 -3.97 -8.03 2.74
N HIS A 79 -4.25 -6.97 3.50
CA HIS A 79 -4.16 -7.07 4.96
C HIS A 79 -5.18 -8.05 5.54
N GLY A 80 -4.72 -8.86 6.50
CA GLY A 80 -5.55 -9.76 7.28
C GLY A 80 -6.03 -9.15 8.61
N PRO A 81 -6.69 -9.96 9.47
CA PRO A 81 -7.14 -9.52 10.79
C PRO A 81 -6.04 -8.83 11.60
N PHE A 82 -6.36 -7.65 12.16
CA PHE A 82 -5.41 -6.84 12.94
C PHE A 82 -4.16 -6.36 12.16
N SER A 83 -4.27 -6.22 10.83
CA SER A 83 -3.22 -5.65 9.98
C SER A 83 -1.87 -6.37 10.14
N HIS A 84 -0.84 -5.70 10.68
CA HIS A 84 0.52 -6.23 10.77
C HIS A 84 0.68 -7.41 11.75
N LEU A 85 -0.32 -7.67 12.60
CA LEU A 85 -0.35 -8.88 13.41
C LEU A 85 -0.42 -10.12 12.50
N PHE A 86 -1.20 -10.08 11.43
CA PHE A 86 -1.48 -11.25 10.62
C PHE A 86 -0.23 -11.73 9.84
N ASP A 87 0.40 -10.86 9.05
CA ASP A 87 1.67 -11.14 8.34
C ASP A 87 2.86 -11.22 9.29
N GLY A 88 2.90 -10.37 10.31
CA GLY A 88 4.09 -10.23 11.15
C GLY A 88 4.20 -11.25 12.28
N LYS A 89 3.09 -11.83 12.75
CA LYS A 89 3.06 -12.70 13.94
C LYS A 89 2.31 -14.01 13.71
N PHE A 90 1.09 -13.94 13.18
CA PHE A 90 0.25 -15.14 13.02
C PHE A 90 0.80 -16.06 11.91
N ILE A 91 0.91 -15.58 10.67
CA ILE A 91 1.37 -16.39 9.53
C ILE A 91 2.74 -17.03 9.79
N PRO A 92 3.77 -16.33 10.33
CA PRO A 92 5.05 -16.96 10.63
C PRO A 92 4.98 -18.09 11.66
N LYS A 93 3.98 -18.09 12.57
CA LYS A 93 3.80 -19.13 13.57
C LYS A 93 3.08 -20.37 13.03
N VAL A 94 2.09 -20.17 12.16
CA VAL A 94 1.32 -21.28 11.58
C VAL A 94 1.96 -21.83 10.30
N PHE A 95 2.68 -21.00 9.54
CA PHE A 95 3.35 -21.35 8.29
C PHE A 95 4.75 -20.73 8.19
N PRO A 96 5.74 -21.24 8.95
CA PRO A 96 7.09 -20.66 9.00
C PRO A 96 7.82 -20.58 7.64
N GLU A 97 7.53 -21.51 6.74
CA GLU A 97 8.11 -21.56 5.38
C GLU A 97 7.46 -20.57 4.40
N SER A 98 6.33 -19.97 4.80
CA SER A 98 5.59 -19.05 3.94
C SER A 98 6.32 -17.71 3.84
N LYS A 99 6.51 -17.23 2.61
CA LYS A 99 7.00 -15.87 2.33
C LYS A 99 5.84 -14.89 2.18
N TRP A 100 4.72 -15.15 2.83
CA TRP A 100 3.53 -14.35 2.68
C TRP A 100 3.76 -12.90 3.06
N LYS A 101 3.24 -12.00 2.23
CA LYS A 101 3.19 -10.57 2.51
C LYS A 101 1.83 -10.01 2.12
N HIS A 102 1.41 -8.98 2.83
CA HIS A 102 0.15 -8.32 2.52
C HIS A 102 0.18 -7.70 1.11
N GLU A 103 1.35 -7.24 0.62
CA GLU A 103 1.48 -6.69 -0.73
C GLU A 103 1.16 -7.74 -1.82
N ASP A 104 1.66 -8.97 -1.68
CA ASP A 104 1.37 -10.08 -2.60
C ASP A 104 -0.12 -10.49 -2.54
N ALA A 105 -0.72 -10.44 -1.34
CA ALA A 105 -2.16 -10.65 -1.19
C ALA A 105 -3.00 -9.50 -1.76
N SER A 106 -2.51 -8.25 -1.70
CA SER A 106 -3.20 -7.09 -2.28
C SER A 106 -3.36 -7.25 -3.79
N VAL A 107 -2.32 -7.74 -4.47
CA VAL A 107 -2.35 -8.04 -5.90
C VAL A 107 -3.34 -9.18 -6.21
N ARG A 108 -3.30 -10.27 -5.44
CA ARG A 108 -4.27 -11.38 -5.60
C ARG A 108 -5.72 -10.92 -5.38
N MET A 109 -5.95 -10.13 -4.34
CA MET A 109 -7.26 -9.58 -4.02
C MET A 109 -7.73 -8.57 -5.07
N LEU A 110 -6.83 -7.76 -5.63
CA LEU A 110 -7.11 -6.85 -6.75
C LEU A 110 -7.61 -7.64 -7.97
N ARG A 111 -6.89 -8.70 -8.37
CA ARG A 111 -7.30 -9.56 -9.49
C ARG A 111 -8.65 -10.24 -9.23
N HIS A 112 -8.86 -10.73 -8.01
CA HIS A 112 -10.14 -11.32 -7.61
C HIS A 112 -11.27 -10.29 -7.65
N LEU A 113 -11.06 -9.08 -7.13
CA LEU A 113 -12.00 -7.96 -7.17
C LEU A 113 -12.36 -7.62 -8.62
N ILE A 114 -11.37 -7.46 -9.50
CA ILE A 114 -11.59 -7.13 -10.91
C ILE A 114 -12.42 -8.22 -11.60
N LYS A 115 -12.09 -9.48 -11.36
CA LYS A 115 -12.75 -10.64 -11.98
C LYS A 115 -14.20 -10.82 -11.53
N GLU A 116 -14.45 -10.89 -10.22
CA GLU A 116 -15.78 -11.20 -9.69
C GLU A 116 -16.79 -10.06 -9.89
N ASN A 117 -16.31 -8.83 -10.09
CA ASN A 117 -17.15 -7.66 -10.30
C ASN A 117 -17.16 -7.19 -11.78
N ASP A 118 -16.66 -8.00 -12.73
CA ASP A 118 -16.64 -7.71 -14.17
C ASP A 118 -15.99 -6.34 -14.53
N LEU A 119 -15.00 -5.90 -13.74
CA LEU A 119 -14.47 -4.54 -13.86
C LEU A 119 -13.53 -4.34 -15.05
N MET A 120 -12.95 -5.39 -15.64
CA MET A 120 -12.13 -5.24 -16.86
C MET A 120 -12.92 -4.59 -17.99
N LYS A 121 -14.17 -5.03 -18.20
CA LYS A 121 -15.04 -4.47 -19.25
C LYS A 121 -15.28 -2.96 -19.04
N VAL A 122 -15.40 -2.55 -17.78
CA VAL A 122 -15.56 -1.14 -17.41
C VAL A 122 -14.26 -0.37 -17.65
N MET A 123 -13.13 -0.92 -17.22
CA MET A 123 -11.81 -0.32 -17.38
C MET A 123 -11.49 -0.07 -18.87
N GLU A 124 -11.75 -1.06 -19.73
CA GLU A 124 -11.56 -0.96 -21.17
C GLU A 124 -12.54 0.03 -21.81
N LYS A 125 -13.84 -0.11 -21.55
CA LYS A 125 -14.89 0.65 -22.26
C LYS A 125 -14.96 2.12 -21.82
N ASP A 126 -14.96 2.35 -20.51
CA ASP A 126 -15.21 3.68 -19.93
C ASP A 126 -13.91 4.48 -19.78
N TYR A 127 -12.76 3.81 -19.61
CA TYR A 127 -11.49 4.45 -19.27
C TYR A 127 -10.32 4.11 -20.22
N ARG A 128 -10.53 3.23 -21.20
CA ARG A 128 -9.50 2.79 -22.17
C ARG A 128 -8.26 2.20 -21.51
N LEU A 129 -8.44 1.56 -20.36
CA LEU A 129 -7.37 0.82 -19.69
C LEU A 129 -7.31 -0.62 -20.19
N ASP A 130 -6.12 -1.18 -20.28
CA ASP A 130 -5.88 -2.55 -20.73
C ASP A 130 -5.15 -3.40 -19.68
N GLU A 131 -4.72 -4.61 -20.07
CA GLU A 131 -4.01 -5.52 -19.19
C GLU A 131 -2.63 -4.98 -18.75
N ASN A 132 -1.95 -4.16 -19.57
CA ASN A 132 -0.70 -3.52 -19.17
C ASN A 132 -0.91 -2.49 -18.06
N ASP A 133 -2.07 -1.82 -18.05
CA ASP A 133 -2.46 -0.93 -16.95
C ASP A 133 -2.71 -1.69 -15.66
N VAL A 134 -3.29 -2.89 -15.73
CA VAL A 134 -3.42 -3.74 -14.54
C VAL A 134 -2.05 -4.17 -14.04
N ILE A 135 -1.15 -4.61 -14.92
CA ILE A 135 0.25 -4.93 -14.55
C ILE A 135 0.93 -3.73 -13.90
N PHE A 136 0.74 -2.52 -14.44
CA PHE A 136 1.29 -1.31 -13.84
C PHE A 136 0.75 -1.07 -12.42
N ILE A 137 -0.55 -1.24 -12.20
CA ILE A 137 -1.17 -1.13 -10.87
C ILE A 137 -0.55 -2.16 -9.91
N GLU A 138 -0.36 -3.40 -10.34
CA GLU A 138 0.25 -4.45 -9.52
C GLU A 138 1.71 -4.12 -9.16
N GLU A 139 2.49 -3.68 -10.14
CA GLU A 139 3.89 -3.31 -9.95
C GLU A 139 4.07 -2.10 -9.02
N LEU A 140 3.11 -1.17 -9.01
CA LEU A 140 3.08 -0.05 -8.05
C LEU A 140 2.87 -0.53 -6.61
N ILE A 141 2.18 -1.66 -6.41
CA ILE A 141 1.89 -2.23 -5.09
C ILE A 141 3.05 -3.11 -4.61
N VAL A 142 3.46 -4.09 -5.42
CA VAL A 142 4.40 -5.14 -4.99
C VAL A 142 5.82 -4.95 -5.52
N GLY A 143 6.02 -4.13 -6.55
CA GLY A 143 7.26 -4.01 -7.33
C GLY A 143 7.28 -4.93 -8.56
N PRO A 144 8.42 -5.00 -9.28
CA PRO A 144 8.52 -5.80 -10.49
C PRO A 144 8.37 -7.28 -10.15
N ALA A 145 7.72 -8.03 -11.05
CA ALA A 145 7.56 -9.48 -10.90
C ALA A 145 8.94 -10.14 -10.88
N LYS A 146 9.24 -10.90 -9.83
CA LYS A 146 10.47 -11.70 -9.76
C LYS A 146 10.29 -12.93 -10.63
N ASN A 147 11.15 -13.11 -11.64
CA ASN A 147 11.20 -14.35 -12.40
C ASN A 147 11.59 -15.49 -11.45
N ALA A 148 10.75 -16.53 -11.35
CA ALA A 148 10.96 -17.65 -10.44
C ALA A 148 12.18 -18.53 -10.82
N ASP A 149 12.65 -18.43 -12.06
CA ASP A 149 13.70 -19.27 -12.65
C ASP A 149 15.06 -18.57 -12.81
N GLU A 150 15.20 -17.30 -12.39
CA GLU A 150 16.47 -16.59 -12.49
C GLU A 150 17.25 -16.73 -11.18
N THR A 151 18.41 -17.41 -11.26
CA THR A 151 19.49 -17.26 -10.29
C THR A 151 19.70 -15.77 -10.02
N PRO A 152 19.93 -15.33 -8.77
CA PRO A 152 20.13 -13.92 -8.45
C PRO A 152 21.41 -13.43 -9.14
N THR A 153 21.28 -12.97 -10.39
CA THR A 153 22.26 -12.11 -11.02
C THR A 153 22.13 -10.77 -10.31
N THR A 154 23.27 -10.24 -9.86
CA THR A 154 23.32 -8.90 -9.30
C THR A 154 22.69 -7.94 -10.31
N PRO A 155 21.58 -7.26 -9.99
CA PRO A 155 20.94 -6.35 -10.93
C PRO A 155 22.00 -5.33 -11.34
N THR A 156 22.32 -5.25 -12.63
CA THR A 156 23.14 -4.14 -13.08
C THR A 156 22.30 -2.88 -12.96
N ARG A 157 22.93 -1.75 -12.63
CA ARG A 157 22.25 -0.46 -12.39
C ARG A 157 21.42 0.03 -13.59
N HIS A 158 21.49 -0.64 -14.74
CA HIS A 158 20.95 -0.21 -16.02
C HIS A 158 19.78 -1.03 -16.53
N ASP A 159 19.37 -2.11 -15.88
CA ASP A 159 18.26 -2.92 -16.37
C ASP A 159 16.91 -2.40 -15.83
N TRP A 160 15.95 -2.21 -16.74
CA TRP A 160 14.57 -1.79 -16.43
C TRP A 160 13.69 -3.02 -16.28
N GLU A 161 13.33 -3.35 -15.03
CA GLU A 161 12.64 -4.60 -14.67
C GLU A 161 11.10 -4.52 -14.79
N TYR A 162 10.56 -3.31 -14.90
CA TYR A 162 9.12 -3.08 -14.94
C TYR A 162 8.54 -3.23 -16.34
N LYS A 163 7.34 -3.79 -16.44
CA LYS A 163 6.63 -4.07 -17.70
C LYS A 163 5.45 -3.14 -17.90
N GLY A 164 4.81 -2.67 -16.82
CA GLY A 164 3.61 -1.85 -16.90
C GLY A 164 3.84 -0.47 -17.52
N ARG A 165 5.04 0.10 -17.33
CA ARG A 165 5.45 1.38 -17.92
C ARG A 165 6.94 1.38 -18.31
N PRO A 166 7.33 2.19 -19.31
CA PRO A 166 8.75 2.34 -19.68
C PRO A 166 9.54 3.15 -18.65
N GLU A 167 10.88 3.07 -18.73
CA GLU A 167 11.81 3.80 -17.84
C GLU A 167 11.63 5.32 -17.89
N SER A 168 11.11 5.86 -18.99
CA SER A 168 10.73 7.28 -19.11
C SER A 168 9.61 7.71 -18.15
N LYS A 169 8.90 6.75 -17.53
CA LYS A 169 7.89 6.98 -16.49
C LYS A 169 8.28 6.38 -15.13
N SER A 170 9.58 6.16 -14.91
CA SER A 170 10.13 5.56 -13.68
C SER A 170 9.67 6.25 -12.40
N PHE A 171 9.62 7.58 -12.38
CA PHE A 171 9.13 8.38 -11.26
C PHE A 171 7.71 8.01 -10.77
N LEU A 172 6.85 7.42 -11.61
CA LEU A 172 5.51 7.00 -11.16
C LEU A 172 5.58 5.86 -10.13
N TYR A 173 6.60 5.00 -10.22
CA TYR A 173 6.81 3.90 -9.28
C TYR A 173 7.27 4.34 -7.89
N GLU A 174 7.62 5.61 -7.73
CA GLU A 174 7.99 6.21 -6.45
C GLU A 174 6.78 6.77 -5.67
N ILE A 175 5.58 6.75 -6.25
CA ILE A 175 4.40 7.40 -5.65
C ILE A 175 3.79 6.54 -4.52
N ILE A 176 3.54 5.26 -4.79
CA ILE A 176 2.80 4.36 -3.88
C ILE A 176 3.72 3.69 -2.86
N ALA A 177 4.79 3.05 -3.33
CA ALA A 177 5.71 2.28 -2.51
C ALA A 177 7.17 2.58 -2.92
N ASN A 178 7.74 3.64 -2.35
CA ASN A 178 9.10 4.07 -2.70
C ASN A 178 10.13 3.25 -1.92
N LYS A 179 10.59 2.14 -2.51
CA LYS A 179 11.59 1.25 -1.88
C LYS A 179 12.98 1.88 -1.73
N GLY A 180 13.32 2.90 -2.52
CA GLY A 180 14.63 3.55 -2.48
C GLY A 180 14.79 4.48 -1.28
N THR A 181 13.78 5.32 -1.03
CA THR A 181 13.86 6.37 0.01
C THR A 181 12.87 6.18 1.15
N GLY A 182 11.81 5.40 0.95
CA GLY A 182 10.69 5.31 1.88
C GLY A 182 9.87 6.59 1.97
N ILE A 183 9.87 7.44 0.93
CA ILE A 183 9.03 8.65 0.84
C ILE A 183 7.92 8.37 -0.18
N ASP A 184 6.70 8.14 0.30
CA ASP A 184 5.54 7.77 -0.51
C ASP A 184 4.22 8.24 0.13
N VAL A 185 3.14 8.18 -0.67
CA VAL A 185 1.82 8.69 -0.26
C VAL A 185 1.15 7.86 0.83
N ASP A 186 1.50 6.58 0.94
CA ASP A 186 1.04 5.70 2.03
C ASP A 186 1.41 6.30 3.39
N LYS A 187 2.70 6.63 3.55
CA LYS A 187 3.22 7.29 4.76
C LYS A 187 2.56 8.60 5.06
N TRP A 188 2.31 9.42 4.04
CA TRP A 188 1.70 10.73 4.24
C TRP A 188 0.28 10.61 4.79
N ASP A 189 -0.51 9.65 4.29
CA ASP A 189 -1.85 9.41 4.84
C ASP A 189 -1.76 8.88 6.27
N TYR A 190 -1.03 7.78 6.50
CA TYR A 190 -1.05 7.16 7.83
C TYR A 190 -0.39 8.05 8.88
N PHE A 191 0.60 8.88 8.55
CA PHE A 191 1.11 9.86 9.52
C PHE A 191 0.03 10.83 9.95
N ALA A 192 -0.68 11.46 9.01
CA ALA A 192 -1.73 12.41 9.35
C ALA A 192 -2.88 11.74 10.11
N ARG A 193 -3.29 10.56 9.64
CA ARG A 193 -4.42 9.80 10.19
C ARG A 193 -4.12 9.22 11.56
N ASP A 194 -2.99 8.53 11.72
CA ASP A 194 -2.63 7.93 12.99
C ASP A 194 -2.34 9.01 14.02
N CYS A 195 -1.67 10.11 13.66
CA CYS A 195 -1.49 11.27 14.53
C CYS A 195 -2.83 11.81 15.04
N HIS A 196 -3.81 11.98 14.14
CA HIS A 196 -5.15 12.43 14.49
C HIS A 196 -5.83 11.50 15.51
N HIS A 197 -5.85 10.19 15.24
CA HIS A 197 -6.52 9.20 16.07
C HIS A 197 -5.79 8.89 17.39
N LEU A 198 -4.46 9.03 17.41
CA LEU A 198 -3.64 8.80 18.60
C LEU A 198 -3.48 10.05 19.47
N GLY A 199 -3.87 11.23 18.98
CA GLY A 199 -3.62 12.51 19.67
C GLY A 199 -2.14 12.90 19.70
N ILE A 200 -1.37 12.50 18.68
CA ILE A 200 0.04 12.84 18.51
C ILE A 200 0.13 13.93 17.45
N PRO A 201 0.95 14.99 17.61
CA PRO A 201 1.12 15.99 16.56
C PRO A 201 1.88 15.42 15.35
N ASN A 202 1.38 15.69 14.15
CA ASN A 202 2.10 15.47 12.89
C ASN A 202 2.88 16.73 12.52
N SER A 203 4.20 16.63 12.36
CA SER A 203 5.05 17.76 11.99
C SER A 203 5.30 17.87 10.48
N PHE A 204 4.95 16.85 9.69
CA PHE A 204 5.19 16.86 8.25
C PHE A 204 4.16 17.73 7.49
N ASP A 205 4.63 18.74 6.77
CA ASP A 205 3.78 19.59 5.91
C ASP A 205 3.72 19.04 4.49
N LEU A 206 2.67 18.26 4.24
CA LEU A 206 2.38 17.68 2.94
C LEU A 206 2.07 18.74 1.87
N ARG A 207 1.37 19.83 2.21
CA ARG A 207 1.02 20.87 1.22
C ARG A 207 2.26 21.57 0.72
N ARG A 208 3.21 21.81 1.63
CA ARG A 208 4.52 22.36 1.30
C ARG A 208 5.31 21.41 0.41
N TYR A 209 5.35 20.11 0.73
CA TYR A 209 5.97 19.09 -0.13
C TYR A 209 5.38 19.11 -1.55
N MET A 210 4.05 19.07 -1.68
CA MET A 210 3.35 19.12 -2.97
C MET A 210 3.67 20.39 -3.76
N THR A 211 3.96 21.51 -3.08
CA THR A 211 4.35 22.77 -3.73
C THR A 211 5.74 22.69 -4.36
N PHE A 212 6.67 21.95 -3.77
CA PHE A 212 8.07 21.92 -4.21
C PHE A 212 8.49 20.66 -4.97
N VAL A 213 7.62 19.65 -5.02
CA VAL A 213 7.89 18.41 -5.77
C VAL A 213 7.99 18.67 -7.28
N ARG A 214 8.97 18.03 -7.91
CA ARG A 214 9.25 17.97 -9.35
C ARG A 214 9.86 16.60 -9.70
N VAL A 215 9.94 16.30 -10.99
CA VAL A 215 10.72 15.20 -11.54
C VAL A 215 11.93 15.76 -12.27
N ILE A 216 13.12 15.22 -11.99
CA ILE A 216 14.36 15.55 -12.68
C ILE A 216 15.14 14.26 -12.98
N GLU A 217 16.08 14.35 -13.92
CA GLU A 217 16.98 13.24 -14.22
C GLU A 217 18.09 13.16 -13.15
N VAL A 218 18.23 11.97 -12.56
CA VAL A 218 19.25 11.62 -11.56
C VAL A 218 19.86 10.30 -12.00
N ASP A 219 21.18 10.30 -12.28
CA ASP A 219 21.93 9.13 -12.74
C ASP A 219 21.29 8.41 -13.94
N GLY A 220 20.75 9.18 -14.90
CA GLY A 220 20.14 8.66 -16.13
C GLY A 220 18.67 8.22 -15.99
N ARG A 221 18.04 8.40 -14.82
CA ARG A 221 16.61 8.05 -14.59
C ARG A 221 15.82 9.23 -14.06
N LEU A 222 14.55 9.32 -14.45
CA LEU A 222 13.64 10.35 -13.95
C LEU A 222 13.14 9.96 -12.56
N GLN A 223 13.43 10.78 -11.54
CA GLN A 223 13.07 10.53 -10.15
C GLN A 223 12.28 11.69 -9.55
N ILE A 224 11.42 11.42 -8.58
CA ILE A 224 10.72 12.43 -7.80
C ILE A 224 11.73 13.12 -6.89
N CYS A 225 11.86 14.43 -7.05
CA CYS A 225 12.75 15.27 -6.28
C CYS A 225 11.98 16.41 -5.62
N THR A 226 12.45 16.83 -4.44
CA THR A 226 11.96 18.02 -3.75
C THR A 226 13.04 19.10 -3.73
N ARG A 227 12.63 20.34 -3.46
CA ARG A 227 13.55 21.48 -3.42
C ARG A 227 14.52 21.34 -2.24
N ASP A 228 15.78 21.71 -2.44
CA ASP A 228 16.85 21.71 -1.42
C ASP A 228 16.43 22.24 -0.03
N LYS A 229 15.72 23.37 0.01
CA LYS A 229 15.23 23.98 1.26
C LYS A 229 14.16 23.16 2.00
N GLU A 230 13.62 22.11 1.41
CA GLU A 230 12.63 21.20 2.01
C GLU A 230 13.27 20.12 2.87
N VAL A 231 14.61 20.07 2.94
CA VAL A 231 15.34 19.06 3.73
C VAL A 231 14.82 18.95 5.17
N THR A 232 14.49 20.07 5.83
CA THR A 232 13.94 20.08 7.19
C THR A 232 12.56 19.41 7.26
N ASN A 233 11.68 19.66 6.27
CA ASN A 233 10.36 19.03 6.20
C ASN A 233 10.48 17.50 6.05
N ILE A 234 11.49 17.04 5.28
CA ILE A 234 11.80 15.60 5.18
C ILE A 234 12.33 15.03 6.50
N TYR A 235 13.18 15.76 7.23
CA TYR A 235 13.59 15.36 8.59
C TYR A 235 12.40 15.26 9.55
N GLU A 236 11.47 16.21 9.49
CA GLU A 236 10.23 16.21 10.30
C GLU A 236 9.33 15.01 9.97
N MET A 237 9.29 14.59 8.70
CA MET A 237 8.61 13.37 8.28
C MET A 237 9.19 12.12 8.97
N PHE A 238 10.51 11.92 8.90
CA PHE A 238 11.16 10.77 9.53
C PHE A 238 11.15 10.86 11.07
N HIS A 239 11.18 12.07 11.63
CA HIS A 239 10.99 12.28 13.06
C HIS A 239 9.58 11.85 13.51
N THR A 240 8.54 12.26 12.77
CA THR A 240 7.14 11.85 13.01
C THR A 240 7.01 10.33 12.94
N ARG A 241 7.58 9.71 11.91
CA ARG A 241 7.66 8.24 11.80
C ARG A 241 8.28 7.60 13.04
N SER A 242 9.45 8.07 13.47
CA SER A 242 10.12 7.54 14.64
C SER A 242 9.29 7.72 15.92
N MET A 243 8.57 8.84 16.06
CA MET A 243 7.70 9.06 17.21
C MET A 243 6.51 8.09 17.23
N LEU A 244 5.84 7.91 16.09
CA LEU A 244 4.72 6.97 15.97
C LEU A 244 5.14 5.54 16.30
N HIS A 245 6.29 5.09 15.77
CA HIS A 245 6.83 3.77 16.12
C HIS A 245 7.09 3.62 17.62
N ARG A 246 7.79 4.58 18.25
CA ARG A 246 8.19 4.47 19.66
C ARG A 246 7.02 4.62 20.63
N ARG A 247 6.04 5.47 20.31
CA ARG A 247 4.94 5.81 21.22
C ARG A 247 3.73 4.89 21.04
N ALA A 248 3.44 4.48 19.81
CA ALA A 248 2.24 3.72 19.49
C ALA A 248 2.56 2.33 18.93
N TYR A 249 3.17 2.22 17.75
CA TYR A 249 3.25 0.93 17.04
C TYR A 249 4.06 -0.14 17.78
N GLN A 250 5.05 0.27 18.58
CA GLN A 250 5.85 -0.64 19.41
C GLN A 250 5.52 -0.50 20.90
N HIS A 251 4.35 0.04 21.23
CA HIS A 251 3.94 0.17 22.62
C HIS A 251 3.86 -1.22 23.27
N LYS A 252 4.59 -1.41 24.36
CA LYS A 252 4.75 -2.72 25.03
C LYS A 252 3.41 -3.42 25.33
N THR A 253 2.40 -2.67 25.76
CA THR A 253 1.07 -3.22 26.07
C THR A 253 0.30 -3.60 24.81
N SER A 254 0.47 -2.84 23.72
CA SER A 254 -0.14 -3.20 22.42
C SER A 254 0.50 -4.48 21.89
N ASN A 255 1.84 -4.56 21.96
CA ASN A 255 2.59 -5.73 21.50
C ASN A 255 2.21 -7.01 22.25
N ILE A 256 2.05 -6.97 23.59
CA ILE A 256 1.64 -8.15 24.35
C ILE A 256 0.18 -8.54 24.09
N ILE A 257 -0.72 -7.57 23.87
CA ILE A 257 -2.11 -7.85 23.47
C ILE A 257 -2.14 -8.55 22.12
N GLU A 258 -1.35 -8.07 21.15
CA GLU A 258 -1.24 -8.73 19.86
C GLU A 258 -0.62 -10.13 19.97
N GLU A 259 0.30 -10.35 20.90
CA GLU A 259 0.85 -11.69 21.17
C GLU A 259 -0.23 -12.64 21.70
N MET A 260 -1.04 -12.18 22.67
CA MET A 260 -2.17 -12.95 23.20
C MET A 260 -3.23 -13.25 22.12
N ILE A 261 -3.57 -12.27 21.28
CA ILE A 261 -4.47 -12.47 20.15
C ILE A 261 -3.87 -13.50 19.17
N THR A 262 -2.56 -13.40 18.91
CA THR A 262 -1.86 -14.35 18.04
C THR A 262 -1.95 -15.78 18.60
N GLU A 263 -1.68 -15.97 19.89
CA GLU A 263 -1.79 -17.28 20.54
C GLU A 263 -3.22 -17.84 20.45
N ALA A 264 -4.24 -17.00 20.66
CA ALA A 264 -5.63 -17.40 20.52
C ALA A 264 -5.96 -17.82 19.07
N LEU A 265 -5.48 -17.08 18.06
CA LEU A 265 -5.67 -17.43 16.66
C LEU A 265 -4.95 -18.72 16.28
N VAL A 266 -3.73 -18.95 16.77
CA VAL A 266 -2.99 -20.21 16.56
C VAL A 266 -3.76 -21.37 17.19
N ALA A 267 -4.23 -21.23 18.42
CA ALA A 267 -4.99 -22.28 19.10
C ALA A 267 -6.35 -22.57 18.42
N ALA A 268 -6.95 -21.57 17.78
CA ALA A 268 -8.20 -21.72 17.05
C ALA A 268 -8.03 -22.19 15.59
N ASN A 269 -6.80 -22.17 15.05
CA ASN A 269 -6.53 -22.37 13.63
C ASN A 269 -7.15 -23.67 13.10
N ASP A 270 -6.95 -24.78 13.80
CA ASP A 270 -7.40 -26.12 13.38
C ASP A 270 -8.90 -26.36 13.59
N HIS A 271 -9.62 -25.33 14.08
CA HIS A 271 -11.05 -25.36 14.38
C HIS A 271 -11.85 -24.31 13.59
N LEU A 272 -11.18 -23.31 13.01
CA LEU A 272 -11.81 -22.24 12.26
C LEU A 272 -11.97 -22.62 10.79
N LEU A 273 -13.19 -23.02 10.44
CA LEU A 273 -13.56 -23.31 9.06
C LEU A 273 -14.14 -22.06 8.39
N ILE A 274 -13.51 -21.59 7.32
CA ILE A 274 -13.98 -20.46 6.53
C ILE A 274 -14.58 -20.99 5.23
N PRO A 275 -15.79 -20.60 4.81
CA PRO A 275 -16.33 -21.01 3.53
C PRO A 275 -15.50 -20.40 2.38
N GLY A 276 -14.93 -21.25 1.53
CA GLY A 276 -14.22 -20.90 0.32
C GLY A 276 -15.11 -20.86 -0.92
N LYS A 277 -14.48 -20.83 -2.10
CA LYS A 277 -15.17 -20.91 -3.38
C LYS A 277 -15.80 -22.30 -3.49
N ASP A 278 -17.09 -22.37 -3.80
CA ASP A 278 -17.87 -23.61 -3.97
C ASP A 278 -18.32 -24.32 -2.67
N GLY A 279 -18.24 -23.64 -1.52
CA GLY A 279 -18.75 -24.17 -0.24
C GLY A 279 -17.81 -25.18 0.43
N GLU A 280 -16.62 -25.39 -0.14
CA GLU A 280 -15.55 -26.07 0.55
C GLU A 280 -15.06 -25.21 1.71
N TYR A 281 -14.93 -25.82 2.89
CA TYR A 281 -14.31 -25.13 4.01
C TYR A 281 -12.81 -25.08 3.77
N VAL A 282 -12.30 -23.86 3.77
CA VAL A 282 -10.88 -23.59 3.75
C VAL A 282 -10.43 -23.23 5.15
N ASP A 283 -9.24 -23.67 5.51
CA ASP A 283 -8.56 -23.13 6.68
C ASP A 283 -8.41 -21.61 6.50
N VAL A 284 -8.22 -20.88 7.62
CA VAL A 284 -7.93 -19.43 7.64
C VAL A 284 -6.90 -19.00 6.59
N PHE A 285 -6.05 -19.95 6.19
CA PHE A 285 -5.08 -19.95 5.11
C PHE A 285 -5.56 -19.53 3.70
N ILE A 286 -6.75 -19.90 3.20
CA ILE A 286 -7.09 -19.68 1.75
C ILE A 286 -7.85 -18.35 1.49
N LEU A 287 -8.10 -17.53 2.51
CA LEU A 287 -8.57 -16.14 2.29
C LEU A 287 -7.48 -15.19 1.77
N VAL A 288 -6.32 -15.75 1.42
CA VAL A 288 -5.06 -15.08 1.17
C VAL A 288 -4.59 -15.33 -0.26
#